data_AF-W4JTV2-F1
#
_entry.id   AF-W4JTV2-F1
#
_cell.length_a   1.000
_cell.length_b   1.000
_cell.length_c   1.000
_cell.angle_alpha   90.00
_cell.angle_beta   90.00
_cell.angle_gamma   90.00
#
_symmetry.space_group_name_H-M   'P 1'
#
loop_
_entity.id
_entity.type
_entity.pdbx_description
1 polymer ?
#
loop_
_entity_poly.entity_id
_entity_poly.type
_entity_poly.pdbx_seq_one_letter_code
_entity_poly.pdbx_strand_id
1 'polypeptide(L)'
;LGTLLAVSGAALRKWCYITLGSHFTFKVCLLLHHELVTLGPYAWIRHPSYTGVHMVLFGATAVIGSQGAWASECGVLTTLGRGSLNRSAITIWAWLIVVFWVIKCSYAVGSALRRVEVEDHELKRKFGQVWEEYARRVKWALISGVY
;
A
#
# COMPACT_ATOMS: atom_id res chain seq x y z
N LEU A 1 12.34 3.82 -12.61
CA LEU A 1 10.88 4.01 -12.41
C LEU A 1 10.37 3.38 -11.11
N GLY A 2 10.62 2.09 -10.85
CA GLY A 2 10.17 1.42 -9.61
C GLY A 2 10.65 2.08 -8.31
N THR A 3 11.91 2.50 -8.25
CA THR A 3 12.47 3.24 -7.10
C THR A 3 11.75 4.58 -6.87
N LEU A 4 11.47 5.33 -7.94
CA LEU A 4 10.77 6.60 -7.84
C LEU A 4 9.35 6.40 -7.28
N LEU A 5 8.66 5.35 -7.73
CA LEU A 5 7.33 4.99 -7.22
C LEU A 5 7.37 4.57 -5.75
N ALA A 6 8.41 3.83 -5.34
CA ALA A 6 8.58 3.44 -3.94
C ALA A 6 8.89 4.65 -3.04
N VAL A 7 9.76 5.55 -3.50
CA VAL A 7 10.10 6.77 -2.78
C VAL A 7 8.90 7.72 -2.68
N SER A 8 8.11 7.88 -3.75
CA SER A 8 6.91 8.71 -3.72
C SER A 8 5.84 8.12 -2.79
N GLY A 9 5.64 6.80 -2.79
CA GLY A 9 4.74 6.13 -1.86
C GLY A 9 5.19 6.27 -0.39
N ALA A 10 6.50 6.20 -0.13
CA ALA A 10 7.06 6.42 1.20
C ALA A 10 6.93 7.89 1.63
N ALA A 11 7.15 8.84 0.72
CA ALA A 11 6.95 10.27 0.97
C ALA A 11 5.47 10.58 1.26
N LEU A 12 4.52 9.98 0.53
CA LEU A 12 3.09 10.11 0.80
C LEU A 12 2.75 9.58 2.20
N ARG A 13 3.29 8.42 2.59
CA ARG A 13 3.12 7.92 3.98
C ARG A 13 3.70 8.88 5.00
N LYS A 14 4.90 9.41 4.77
CA LYS A 14 5.52 10.41 5.64
C LYS A 14 4.65 11.66 5.77
N TRP A 15 4.05 12.12 4.67
CA TRP A 15 3.12 13.24 4.66
C TRP A 15 1.83 12.91 5.45
N CYS A 16 1.30 11.69 5.34
CA CYS A 16 0.16 11.26 6.17
C CYS A 16 0.52 11.31 7.66
N TYR A 17 1.69 10.81 8.04
CA TYR A 17 2.17 10.85 9.43
C TYR A 17 2.35 12.29 9.94
N ILE A 18 2.95 13.17 9.12
CA ILE A 18 3.13 14.58 9.46
C ILE A 18 1.77 15.29 9.59
N THR A 19 0.83 15.00 8.69
CA THR A 19 -0.50 15.63 8.69
C THR A 19 -1.33 15.19 9.90
N LEU A 20 -1.21 13.94 10.33
CA LEU A 20 -1.83 13.49 11.57
C LEU A 20 -1.10 14.00 12.82
N GLY A 21 0.18 14.36 12.71
CA GLY A 21 0.93 15.11 13.73
C GLY A 21 0.75 14.58 15.16
N SER A 22 0.43 15.47 16.11
CA SER A 22 0.22 15.17 17.54
C SER A 22 -1.08 14.41 17.86
N HIS A 23 -1.91 14.07 16.86
CA HIS A 23 -3.07 13.20 17.02
C HIS A 23 -2.75 11.73 16.72
N PHE A 24 -1.52 11.41 16.26
CA PHE A 24 -1.11 10.03 15.96
C PHE A 24 -0.78 9.25 17.24
N THR A 25 -1.77 8.58 17.83
CA THR A 25 -1.54 7.58 18.86
C THR A 25 -1.27 6.22 18.18
N PHE A 26 -0.14 5.57 18.48
CA PHE A 26 0.23 4.23 17.95
C PHE A 26 -0.70 3.09 18.42
N LYS A 27 -1.60 3.37 19.36
CA LYS A 27 -2.73 2.51 19.69
C LYS A 27 -3.92 2.95 18.84
N VAL A 28 -4.70 1.98 18.37
CA VAL A 28 -6.11 2.18 17.99
C VAL A 28 -6.91 2.53 19.26
N CYS A 29 -6.51 3.59 19.94
CA CYS A 29 -7.20 4.22 21.04
C CYS A 29 -7.68 5.54 20.47
N LEU A 30 -8.91 5.50 19.99
CA LEU A 30 -9.69 6.69 19.71
C LEU A 30 -9.73 7.53 20.99
N LEU A 31 -8.86 8.53 21.10
CA LEU A 31 -8.97 9.52 22.17
C LEU A 31 -10.34 10.17 22.06
N LEU A 32 -11.01 10.37 23.19
CA LEU A 32 -12.40 10.88 23.30
C LEU A 32 -12.66 12.23 22.60
N HIS A 33 -11.62 12.92 22.13
CA HIS A 33 -11.68 14.19 21.39
C HIS A 33 -10.90 14.13 20.06
N HIS A 34 -10.98 13.02 19.32
CA HIS A 34 -10.46 12.99 17.95
C HIS A 34 -11.41 13.73 17.03
N GLU A 35 -10.98 14.87 16.47
CA GLU A 35 -11.66 15.48 15.33
C GLU A 35 -11.28 14.74 14.04
N LEU A 36 -12.21 14.70 13.09
CA LEU A 36 -11.97 14.09 11.79
C LEU A 36 -10.98 14.96 11.00
N VAL A 37 -9.75 14.47 10.81
CA VAL A 37 -8.72 15.18 10.04
C VAL A 37 -9.07 15.11 8.55
N THR A 38 -9.45 16.25 7.97
CA THR A 38 -9.82 16.35 6.54
C THR A 38 -8.86 17.22 5.71
N LEU A 39 -7.69 17.54 6.29
CA LEU A 39 -6.66 18.41 5.69
C LEU A 39 -5.51 17.60 5.07
N GLY A 40 -4.73 18.23 4.20
CA GLY A 40 -3.58 17.61 3.54
C GLY A 40 -4.00 16.45 2.60
N PRO A 41 -3.31 15.30 2.62
CA PRO A 41 -3.63 14.18 1.73
C PRO A 41 -5.04 13.59 1.99
N TYR A 42 -5.60 13.79 3.19
CA TYR A 42 -6.96 13.39 3.55
C TYR A 42 -8.05 14.25 2.90
N ALA A 43 -7.70 15.42 2.34
CA ALA A 43 -8.64 16.23 1.58
C ALA A 43 -8.97 15.64 0.20
N TRP A 44 -8.12 14.74 -0.32
CA TRP A 44 -8.21 14.20 -1.68
C TRP A 44 -8.64 12.73 -1.70
N ILE A 45 -8.16 11.94 -0.73
CA ILE A 45 -8.44 10.52 -0.59
C ILE A 45 -8.71 10.25 0.89
N ARG A 46 -9.67 9.38 1.23
CA ARG A 46 -9.97 9.04 2.63
C ARG A 46 -8.83 8.28 3.32
N HIS A 47 -8.17 7.40 2.58
CA HIS A 47 -7.15 6.48 3.10
C HIS A 47 -5.78 6.60 2.39
N PRO A 48 -5.15 7.78 2.37
CA PRO A 48 -3.93 8.05 1.58
C PRO A 48 -2.72 7.22 2.03
N SER A 49 -2.67 6.83 3.32
CA SER A 49 -1.60 5.96 3.85
C SER A 49 -1.61 4.58 3.20
N TYR A 50 -2.80 4.04 2.95
CA TYR A 50 -2.96 2.75 2.27
C TYR A 50 -2.58 2.84 0.80
N THR A 51 -2.96 3.92 0.11
CA THR A 51 -2.49 4.23 -1.25
C THR A 51 -0.96 4.27 -1.32
N GLY A 52 -0.31 4.88 -0.32
CA GLY A 52 1.15 4.89 -0.20
C GLY A 52 1.76 3.50 -0.01
N VAL A 53 1.12 2.61 0.75
CA VAL A 53 1.55 1.19 0.86
C VAL A 53 1.51 0.50 -0.49
N HIS A 54 0.42 0.68 -1.26
CA HIS A 54 0.32 0.07 -2.58
C HIS A 54 1.40 0.59 -3.52
N MET A 55 1.66 1.90 -3.54
CA MET A 55 2.75 2.49 -4.33
C MET A 55 4.12 1.91 -3.96
N VAL A 56 4.43 1.78 -2.66
CA VAL A 56 5.68 1.16 -2.21
C VAL A 56 5.77 -0.30 -2.65
N LEU A 57 4.68 -1.04 -2.54
CA LEU A 57 4.62 -2.46 -2.90
C LEU A 57 4.82 -2.69 -4.40
N PHE A 58 4.12 -1.91 -5.23
CA PHE A 58 4.28 -1.95 -6.69
C PHE A 58 5.66 -1.47 -7.12
N GLY A 59 6.16 -0.39 -6.51
CA GLY A 59 7.50 0.13 -6.79
C GLY A 59 8.59 -0.88 -6.45
N ALA A 60 8.52 -1.51 -5.28
CA ALA A 60 9.44 -2.57 -4.87
C ALA A 60 9.37 -3.80 -5.79
N THR A 61 8.17 -4.20 -6.20
CA THR A 61 7.97 -5.31 -7.16
C THR A 61 8.60 -4.99 -8.52
N ALA A 62 8.43 -3.76 -9.00
CA ALA A 62 9.05 -3.30 -10.25
C ALA A 62 10.59 -3.24 -10.16
N VAL A 63 11.16 -2.92 -8.99
CA VAL A 63 12.61 -2.96 -8.77
C VAL A 63 13.12 -4.40 -8.77
N ILE A 64 12.44 -5.31 -8.07
CA ILE A 64 12.81 -6.75 -8.04
C ILE A 64 12.76 -7.36 -9.44
N GLY A 65 11.80 -6.97 -10.27
CA GLY A 65 11.67 -7.42 -11.67
C GLY A 65 12.55 -6.69 -12.68
N SER A 66 13.39 -5.73 -12.26
CA SER A 66 14.24 -4.97 -13.18
C SER A 66 15.54 -5.69 -13.53
N GLN A 67 16.09 -5.38 -14.71
CA GLN A 67 17.38 -5.89 -15.18
C GLN A 67 18.50 -5.44 -14.23
N GLY A 68 19.32 -6.38 -13.75
CA GLY A 68 20.36 -6.14 -12.73
C GLY A 68 19.92 -6.37 -11.28
N ALA A 69 18.63 -6.62 -11.02
CA ALA A 69 18.19 -7.07 -9.70
C ALA A 69 18.57 -8.55 -9.49
N TRP A 70 18.72 -8.97 -8.23
CA TRP A 70 19.06 -10.35 -7.87
C TRP A 70 18.14 -11.39 -8.56
N ALA A 71 16.84 -11.08 -8.76
CA ALA A 71 15.93 -11.99 -9.45
C ALA A 71 16.25 -12.13 -10.96
N SER A 72 16.69 -11.05 -11.61
CA SER A 72 17.19 -11.10 -12.99
C SER A 72 18.48 -11.89 -13.09
N GLU A 73 19.42 -11.66 -12.16
CA GLU A 73 20.74 -12.30 -12.14
C GLU A 73 20.69 -13.78 -11.76
N CYS A 74 19.77 -14.19 -10.88
CA CYS A 74 19.54 -15.61 -10.55
C CYS A 74 18.81 -16.39 -11.65
N GLY A 75 18.53 -15.75 -12.79
CA GLY A 75 17.95 -16.38 -13.98
C GLY A 75 16.43 -16.54 -13.96
N VAL A 76 15.70 -15.81 -13.10
CA VAL A 76 14.22 -15.86 -13.08
C VAL A 76 13.65 -15.28 -14.38
N LEU A 77 14.18 -14.14 -14.83
CA LEU A 77 13.77 -13.47 -16.07
C LEU A 77 14.14 -14.27 -17.32
N THR A 78 15.31 -14.92 -17.33
CA THR A 78 15.74 -15.78 -18.45
C THR A 78 14.95 -17.09 -18.50
N THR A 79 14.51 -17.62 -17.36
CA THR A 79 13.60 -18.79 -17.28
C THR A 79 12.24 -18.48 -17.92
N LEU A 80 11.67 -17.30 -17.64
CA LEU A 80 10.41 -16.83 -18.23
C LEU A 80 10.52 -16.59 -19.74
N GLY A 81 11.63 -16.01 -20.21
CA GLY A 81 11.81 -15.64 -21.61
C GLY A 81 12.24 -16.77 -22.54
N ARG A 82 12.90 -17.82 -22.03
CA ARG A 82 13.53 -18.86 -22.87
C ARG A 82 12.81 -20.22 -22.82
N GLY A 83 11.78 -20.39 -21.99
CA GLY A 83 10.97 -21.62 -21.88
C GLY A 83 11.74 -22.87 -21.41
N SER A 84 13.03 -22.72 -21.07
CA SER A 84 13.90 -23.78 -20.60
C SER A 84 14.21 -23.56 -19.13
N LEU A 85 13.65 -24.41 -18.27
CA LEU A 85 13.86 -24.38 -16.83
C LEU A 85 15.26 -24.91 -16.53
N ASN A 86 16.24 -24.02 -16.36
CA ASN A 86 17.52 -24.41 -15.80
C ASN A 86 17.31 -24.77 -14.32
N ARG A 87 17.28 -26.08 -13.99
CA ARG A 87 16.99 -26.60 -12.63
C ARG A 87 18.15 -26.42 -11.65
N SER A 88 18.88 -25.31 -11.77
CA SER A 88 19.90 -24.98 -10.78
C SER A 88 19.22 -24.70 -9.43
N ALA A 89 19.85 -25.12 -8.34
CA ALA A 89 19.33 -24.85 -6.99
C ALA A 89 19.06 -23.35 -6.78
N ILE A 90 19.93 -22.49 -7.32
CA ILE A 90 19.84 -21.03 -7.24
C ILE A 90 18.55 -20.51 -7.90
N THR A 91 18.18 -21.02 -9.07
CA THR A 91 16.95 -20.61 -9.78
C THR A 91 15.70 -21.08 -9.03
N ILE A 92 15.72 -22.27 -8.43
CA ILE A 92 14.62 -22.76 -7.59
C ILE A 92 14.43 -21.87 -6.37
N TRP A 93 15.51 -21.54 -5.66
CA TRP A 93 15.48 -20.64 -4.51
C TRP A 93 14.97 -19.24 -4.88
N ALA A 94 15.40 -18.71 -6.03
CA ALA A 94 14.93 -17.42 -6.51
C ALA A 94 13.43 -17.42 -6.79
N TRP A 95 12.89 -18.48 -7.40
CA TRP A 95 11.45 -18.65 -7.60
C TRP A 95 10.66 -18.77 -6.30
N LEU A 96 11.18 -19.48 -5.29
CA LEU A 96 10.54 -19.55 -3.97
C LEU A 96 10.43 -18.17 -3.33
N ILE A 97 11.48 -17.35 -3.41
CA ILE A 97 11.48 -15.98 -2.89
C ILE A 97 10.47 -15.10 -3.66
N VAL A 98 10.41 -15.24 -4.99
CA VAL A 98 9.43 -14.51 -5.81
C VAL A 98 8.00 -14.92 -5.46
N VAL A 99 7.72 -16.22 -5.35
CA VAL A 99 6.40 -16.73 -4.94
C VAL A 99 6.01 -16.22 -3.56
N PHE A 100 6.93 -16.30 -2.60
CA PHE A 100 6.73 -15.74 -1.27
C PHE A 100 6.45 -14.23 -1.32
N TRP A 101 7.21 -13.48 -2.11
CA TRP A 101 6.99 -12.04 -2.29
C TRP A 101 5.61 -11.75 -2.88
N VAL A 102 5.19 -12.47 -3.91
CA VAL A 102 3.88 -12.31 -4.55
C VAL A 102 2.76 -12.63 -3.56
N ILE A 103 2.84 -13.74 -2.83
CA ILE A 103 1.85 -14.11 -1.80
C ILE A 103 1.76 -13.01 -0.74
N LYS A 104 2.90 -12.53 -0.23
CA LYS A 104 2.96 -11.44 0.75
C LYS A 104 2.36 -10.15 0.19
N CYS A 105 2.62 -9.83 -1.07
CA CYS A 105 2.06 -8.65 -1.72
C CYS A 105 0.54 -8.75 -1.83
N SER A 106 0.03 -9.86 -2.37
CA SER A 106 -1.41 -10.10 -2.50
C SER A 106 -2.13 -10.07 -1.14
N TYR A 107 -1.53 -10.68 -0.12
CA TYR A 107 -2.05 -10.62 1.25
C TYR A 107 -2.07 -9.18 1.79
N ALA A 108 -0.98 -8.43 1.60
CA ALA A 108 -0.90 -7.04 2.06
C ALA A 108 -1.95 -6.15 1.38
N VAL A 109 -2.17 -6.32 0.06
CA VAL A 109 -3.21 -5.59 -0.68
C VAL A 109 -4.60 -5.97 -0.17
N GLY A 110 -4.91 -7.25 -0.07
CA GLY A 110 -6.22 -7.72 0.41
C GLY A 110 -6.50 -7.35 1.86
N SER A 111 -5.47 -7.32 2.72
CA SER A 111 -5.59 -6.87 4.10
C SER A 111 -5.82 -5.36 4.18
N ALA A 112 -5.11 -4.57 3.38
CA ALA A 112 -5.30 -3.13 3.31
C ALA A 112 -6.74 -2.75 2.89
N LEU A 113 -7.26 -3.40 1.84
CA LEU A 113 -8.63 -3.15 1.37
C LEU A 113 -9.68 -3.49 2.45
N ARG A 114 -9.55 -4.66 3.11
CA ARG A 114 -10.45 -5.02 4.22
C ARG A 114 -10.35 -4.07 5.41
N ARG A 115 -9.14 -3.59 5.72
CA ARG A 115 -8.95 -2.64 6.83
C ARG A 115 -9.61 -1.30 6.55
N VAL A 116 -9.58 -0.85 5.31
CA VAL A 116 -10.21 0.41 4.91
C VAL A 116 -11.72 0.36 5.12
N GLU A 117 -12.37 -0.75 4.75
CA GLU A 117 -13.80 -0.94 5.02
C GLU A 117 -14.12 -0.93 6.51
N VAL A 118 -13.29 -1.63 7.32
CA VAL A 118 -13.47 -1.67 8.78
C VAL A 118 -13.24 -0.29 9.40
N GLU A 119 -12.21 0.43 9.00
CA GLU A 119 -11.93 1.78 9.49
C GLU A 119 -13.02 2.77 9.10
N ASP A 120 -13.51 2.73 7.85
CA ASP A 120 -14.62 3.59 7.42
C ASP A 120 -15.91 3.30 8.18
N HIS A 121 -16.21 2.01 8.44
CA HIS A 121 -17.38 1.63 9.23
C HIS A 121 -17.27 2.16 10.68
N GLU A 122 -16.09 2.07 11.28
CA GLU A 122 -15.83 2.61 12.62
C GLU A 122 -15.88 4.15 12.65
N LEU A 123 -15.36 4.82 11.63
CA LEU A 123 -15.46 6.28 11.49
C LEU A 123 -16.90 6.73 11.31
N LYS A 124 -17.67 6.04 10.45
CA LYS A 124 -19.10 6.30 10.27
C LYS A 124 -19.88 6.10 11.58
N ARG A 125 -19.60 5.02 12.31
CA ARG A 125 -20.24 4.72 13.59
C ARG A 125 -20.00 5.81 14.64
N LYS A 126 -18.83 6.44 14.63
CA LYS A 126 -18.43 7.46 15.61
C LYS A 126 -18.83 8.88 15.25
N PHE A 127 -18.62 9.26 14.00
CA PHE A 127 -18.78 10.64 13.54
C PHE A 127 -20.09 10.89 12.79
N GLY A 128 -20.84 9.83 12.44
CA GLY A 128 -22.17 9.92 11.85
C GLY A 128 -22.23 10.87 10.67
N GLN A 129 -23.02 11.95 10.81
CA GLN A 129 -23.24 12.95 9.77
C GLN A 129 -21.96 13.66 9.31
N VAL A 130 -21.01 13.91 10.21
CA VAL A 130 -19.74 14.58 9.87
C VAL A 130 -18.92 13.71 8.91
N TRP A 131 -18.92 12.39 9.12
CA TRP A 131 -18.27 11.46 8.21
C TRP A 131 -19.02 11.36 6.87
N GLU A 132 -20.36 11.40 6.86
CA GLU A 132 -21.14 11.36 5.62
C GLU A 132 -20.96 12.62 4.76
N GLU A 133 -20.81 13.80 5.37
CA GLU A 133 -20.44 15.03 4.66
C GLU A 133 -19.02 14.94 4.09
N TYR A 134 -18.08 14.42 4.89
CA TYR A 134 -16.72 14.20 4.44
C TYR A 134 -16.62 13.20 3.29
N ALA A 135 -17.31 12.06 3.38
CA ALA A 135 -17.35 11.03 2.33
C ALA A 135 -18.02 11.55 1.04
N ARG A 136 -19.00 12.45 1.15
CA ARG A 136 -19.57 13.14 -0.01
C ARG A 136 -18.56 14.07 -0.69
N ARG A 137 -17.74 14.78 0.09
CA ARG A 137 -16.67 15.67 -0.42
C ARG A 137 -15.52 14.87 -1.03
N VAL A 138 -15.12 13.79 -0.37
CA VAL A 138 -13.97 12.95 -0.70
C VAL A 138 -14.44 11.56 -1.14
N LYS A 139 -14.85 11.48 -2.41
CA LYS A 139 -15.44 10.28 -2.99
C LYS A 139 -14.47 9.08 -3.01
N TRP A 140 -13.18 9.33 -3.17
CA TRP A 140 -12.18 8.28 -3.35
C TRP A 140 -11.75 7.69 -2.01
N ALA A 141 -12.02 6.39 -1.81
CA ALA A 141 -11.54 5.69 -0.62
C ALA A 141 -10.03 5.46 -0.69
N LEU A 142 -9.52 4.98 -1.83
CA LEU A 142 -8.13 4.48 -1.91
C LEU A 142 -7.41 4.80 -3.24
N ILE A 143 -8.01 4.39 -4.36
CA ILE A 143 -7.56 4.69 -5.72
C ILE A 143 -8.82 5.02 -6.52
N SER A 144 -8.70 5.82 -7.57
CA SER A 144 -9.82 6.15 -8.46
C SER A 144 -10.58 4.89 -8.89
N GLY A 145 -11.78 4.65 -8.34
CA GLY A 145 -12.63 3.49 -8.61
C GLY A 145 -13.01 2.64 -7.39
N VAL A 146 -12.37 2.83 -6.23
CA VAL A 146 -12.78 2.22 -4.95
C VAL A 146 -13.52 3.28 -4.14
N TYR A 147 -14.83 3.06 -3.95
CA TYR A 147 -15.77 3.95 -3.25
C TYR A 147 -16.00 3.50 -1.81
#